data_AF-A0A9J7L8J0-F1
#
_entry.id   AF-A0A9J7L8J0-F1
#
_cell.length_a   1.000
_cell.length_b   1.000
_cell.length_c   1.000
_cell.angle_alpha   90.00
_cell.angle_beta   90.00
_cell.angle_gamma   90.00
#
_symmetry.space_group_name_H-M   'P 1'
#
loop_
_entity.id
_entity.type
_entity.pdbx_description
1 polymer ?
#
loop_
_entity_poly.entity_id
_entity_poly.type
_entity_poly.pdbx_seq_one_letter_code
_entity_poly.pdbx_strand_id
1 'polypeptide(L)'
;MSMVRDEYPDHPLTVKGPLKQGPNGMQQYQPTVMLEKSYTIHWNGRAPSLVTVYPINFNSGNWVRLGLCYPPGTLFRVTYQLERRYPRAVLHDEEMNPVSSLAAVDGGDGKVFYFEENTGLLFLNVRGNYNRDGYDYCSHMGCERIIISATMTSDAVSDCTAAAYPKYSLTPTETVPMPSFLSIINDCTGCGAPEPIVSDDDFKYLEVTILSAGKEELDLGHRSLIEVDGIGFNYGPRGFWIVVVDTMTGAATHEVTFNTNWVPEDDAAMANFIRNDIPQNSIVLITAQFSWSRHARECLIAMKEIGAQDPVRAGFGDTFAMVGFKGTYWPTWIQQVNLPSGQGPAQIYTKIPLMG
;
A
#
# COMPACT_ATOMS: atom_id res chain seq x y z
N MET A 1 -6.66 -19.33 23.24
CA MET A 1 -5.44 -18.77 23.85
C MET A 1 -5.26 -17.33 23.38
N SER A 2 -4.51 -16.54 24.13
CA SER A 2 -4.04 -15.21 23.72
C SER A 2 -2.52 -15.20 23.65
N MET A 3 -2.00 -14.41 22.71
CA MET A 3 -0.58 -14.14 22.55
C MET A 3 -0.39 -12.63 22.68
N VAL A 4 0.39 -12.21 23.65
CA VAL A 4 0.63 -10.80 23.97
C VAL A 4 2.04 -10.45 23.51
N ARG A 5 2.20 -9.36 22.77
CA ARG A 5 3.52 -8.81 22.47
C ARG A 5 3.91 -7.89 23.63
N ASP A 6 5.10 -8.08 24.18
CA ASP A 6 5.55 -7.36 25.38
C ASP A 6 5.57 -5.83 25.20
N GLU A 7 5.69 -5.35 23.96
CA GLU A 7 5.63 -3.92 23.63
C GLU A 7 4.20 -3.34 23.62
N TYR A 8 3.18 -4.19 23.52
CA TYR A 8 1.78 -3.82 23.42
C TYR A 8 0.88 -4.74 24.28
N PRO A 9 1.06 -4.73 25.62
CA PRO A 9 0.32 -5.62 26.52
C PRO A 9 -1.20 -5.40 26.47
N ASP A 10 -1.64 -4.19 26.13
CA ASP A 10 -3.06 -3.83 26.03
C ASP A 10 -3.73 -4.29 24.72
N HIS A 11 -2.97 -4.84 23.77
CA HIS A 11 -3.45 -5.30 22.47
C HIS A 11 -3.13 -6.79 22.21
N PRO A 12 -3.69 -7.72 23.00
CA PRO A 12 -3.45 -9.15 22.84
C PRO A 12 -4.02 -9.70 21.52
N LEU A 13 -3.24 -10.53 20.83
CA LEU A 13 -3.71 -11.34 19.71
C LEU A 13 -4.46 -12.57 20.25
N THR A 14 -5.78 -12.62 20.01
CA THR A 14 -6.57 -13.81 20.36
C THR A 14 -6.49 -14.85 19.25
N VAL A 15 -6.00 -16.05 19.57
CA VAL A 15 -5.88 -17.15 18.61
C VAL A 15 -6.94 -18.20 18.87
N LYS A 16 -7.75 -18.48 17.84
CA LYS A 16 -8.78 -19.53 17.82
C LYS A 16 -8.43 -20.53 16.72
N GLY A 17 -8.14 -21.75 17.11
CA GLY A 17 -7.82 -22.84 16.19
C GLY A 17 -9.05 -23.69 15.91
N PRO A 18 -9.04 -24.54 14.87
CA PRO A 18 -10.09 -25.54 14.65
C PRO A 18 -10.26 -26.40 15.92
N LEU A 19 -11.50 -26.80 16.19
CA LEU A 19 -11.81 -27.71 17.30
C LEU A 19 -11.01 -29.01 17.11
N LYS A 20 -10.48 -29.54 18.22
CA LYS A 20 -9.74 -30.81 18.26
C LYS A 20 -10.52 -31.90 17.53
N GLN A 21 -10.01 -32.41 16.40
CA GLN A 21 -10.65 -33.51 15.68
C GLN A 21 -10.26 -34.86 16.32
N GLY A 22 -11.15 -35.38 17.17
CA GLY A 22 -11.00 -36.70 17.79
C GLY A 22 -9.94 -36.79 18.91
N PRO A 23 -9.70 -37.99 19.46
CA PRO A 23 -8.84 -38.21 20.62
C PRO A 23 -7.38 -37.78 20.38
N ASN A 24 -6.90 -37.99 19.16
CA ASN A 24 -5.52 -37.74 18.72
C ASN A 24 -5.35 -36.43 17.93
N GLY A 25 -6.41 -35.63 17.78
CA GLY A 25 -6.33 -34.34 17.11
C GLY A 25 -5.41 -33.39 17.86
N MET A 26 -4.53 -32.69 17.16
CA MET A 26 -3.72 -31.61 17.72
C MET A 26 -4.33 -30.28 17.33
N GLN A 27 -4.30 -29.30 18.24
CA GLN A 27 -4.64 -27.93 17.91
C GLN A 27 -3.39 -27.22 17.42
N GLN A 28 -3.45 -26.70 16.19
CA GLN A 28 -2.33 -26.01 15.56
C GLN A 28 -2.67 -24.54 15.38
N TYR A 29 -1.66 -23.70 15.58
CA TYR A 29 -1.75 -22.25 15.51
C TYR A 29 -0.55 -21.74 14.71
N GLN A 30 -0.78 -20.76 13.84
CA GLN A 30 0.25 -20.11 13.02
C GLN A 30 0.14 -18.59 13.15
N PRO A 31 0.45 -18.02 14.33
CA PRO A 31 0.41 -16.58 14.51
C PRO A 31 1.54 -15.92 13.71
N THR A 32 1.26 -14.76 13.12
CA THR A 32 2.29 -13.89 12.55
C THR A 32 3.06 -13.25 13.70
N VAL A 33 4.39 -13.34 13.65
CA VAL A 33 5.30 -12.74 14.63
C VAL A 33 6.25 -11.78 13.94
N MET A 34 6.59 -10.70 14.63
CA MET A 34 7.75 -9.88 14.34
C MET A 34 8.98 -10.50 14.99
N LEU A 35 10.06 -10.68 14.21
CA LEU A 35 11.33 -11.21 14.69
C LEU A 35 11.99 -10.26 15.69
N GLU A 36 12.86 -10.81 16.53
CA GLU A 36 13.61 -10.09 17.56
C GLU A 36 12.72 -9.39 18.59
N LYS A 37 11.50 -9.92 18.76
CA LYS A 37 10.51 -9.47 19.73
C LYS A 37 10.21 -10.55 20.76
N SER A 38 9.59 -10.11 21.84
CA SER A 38 9.17 -10.95 22.94
C SER A 38 7.65 -11.02 23.03
N TYR A 39 7.15 -12.24 23.30
CA TYR A 39 5.74 -12.53 23.40
C TYR A 39 5.47 -13.43 24.60
N THR A 40 4.33 -13.23 25.24
CA THR A 40 3.80 -14.15 26.24
C THR A 40 2.54 -14.84 25.72
N ILE A 41 2.34 -16.10 26.11
CA ILE A 41 1.20 -16.93 25.70
C ILE A 41 0.39 -17.28 26.95
N HIS A 42 -0.90 -16.95 26.91
CA HIS A 42 -1.84 -17.20 27.99
C HIS A 42 -2.97 -18.12 27.51
N TRP A 43 -3.34 -19.09 28.35
CA TRP A 43 -4.31 -20.11 28.00
C TRP A 43 -5.67 -19.72 28.54
N ASN A 44 -6.71 -19.89 27.72
CA ASN A 44 -8.11 -19.70 28.11
C ASN A 44 -8.68 -20.90 28.90
N GLY A 45 -7.80 -21.76 29.41
CA GLY A 45 -8.07 -23.00 30.13
C GLY A 45 -6.77 -23.48 30.81
N ARG A 46 -6.72 -24.74 31.23
CA ARG A 46 -5.47 -25.34 31.72
C ARG A 46 -4.40 -25.31 30.61
N ALA A 47 -3.16 -24.97 30.95
CA ALA A 47 -2.04 -25.08 30.02
C ALA A 47 -1.90 -26.53 29.48
N PRO A 48 -1.54 -26.74 28.21
CA PRO A 48 -1.34 -28.08 27.68
C PRO A 48 -0.15 -28.79 28.34
N SER A 49 -0.26 -30.09 28.60
CA SER A 49 0.88 -30.90 29.10
C SER A 49 1.95 -31.16 28.05
N LEU A 50 1.63 -30.93 26.77
CA LEU A 50 2.54 -31.06 25.64
C LEU A 50 2.32 -29.90 24.67
N VAL A 51 3.37 -29.13 24.42
CA VAL A 51 3.39 -28.06 23.42
C VAL A 51 4.59 -28.28 22.51
N THR A 52 4.40 -28.18 21.19
CA THR A 52 5.50 -28.17 20.24
C THR A 52 5.55 -26.82 19.54
N VAL A 53 6.67 -26.14 19.66
CA VAL A 53 6.95 -24.87 19.00
C VAL A 53 7.80 -25.12 17.77
N TYR A 54 7.36 -24.61 16.61
CA TYR A 54 8.11 -24.72 15.37
C TYR A 54 8.54 -23.33 14.89
N PRO A 55 9.85 -23.02 14.82
CA PRO A 55 10.37 -21.82 14.16
C PRO A 55 10.30 -21.93 12.62
N ILE A 56 9.10 -22.15 12.09
CA ILE A 56 8.87 -22.21 10.64
C ILE A 56 9.15 -20.84 10.03
N ASN A 57 9.80 -20.82 8.85
CA ASN A 57 10.23 -19.62 8.13
C ASN A 57 11.36 -18.81 8.79
N PHE A 58 11.98 -19.31 9.86
CA PHE A 58 13.13 -18.64 10.47
C PHE A 58 14.40 -18.99 9.70
N ASN A 59 15.24 -17.99 9.42
CA ASN A 59 16.62 -18.20 8.98
C ASN A 59 17.57 -18.25 10.18
N SER A 60 18.83 -18.65 9.94
CA SER A 60 19.84 -18.68 10.99
C SER A 60 19.98 -17.30 11.64
N GLY A 61 19.91 -17.27 12.97
CA GLY A 61 19.99 -16.04 13.75
C GLY A 61 18.65 -15.33 13.97
N ASN A 62 17.58 -15.67 13.24
CA ASN A 62 16.25 -15.16 13.55
C ASN A 62 15.77 -15.77 14.86
N TRP A 63 15.17 -14.94 15.72
CA TRP A 63 14.69 -15.39 17.02
C TRP A 63 13.44 -14.65 17.45
N VAL A 64 12.68 -15.27 18.37
CA VAL A 64 11.65 -14.64 19.17
C VAL A 64 11.73 -15.19 20.59
N ARG A 65 11.53 -14.33 21.59
CA ARG A 65 11.44 -14.75 22.98
C ARG A 65 9.99 -15.10 23.31
N LEU A 66 9.76 -16.30 23.85
CA LEU A 66 8.43 -16.76 24.24
C LEU A 66 8.38 -16.99 25.74
N GLY A 67 7.37 -16.44 26.41
CA GLY A 67 6.97 -16.79 27.77
C GLY A 67 5.64 -17.56 27.76
N LEU A 68 5.64 -18.85 28.08
CA LEU A 68 4.40 -19.65 28.11
C LEU A 68 3.87 -19.72 29.55
N CYS A 69 2.60 -19.38 29.75
CA CYS A 69 1.99 -19.42 31.07
C CYS A 69 1.71 -20.84 31.55
N TYR A 70 2.17 -21.17 32.76
CA TYR A 70 1.96 -22.41 33.46
C TYR A 70 1.77 -22.13 34.97
N PRO A 71 1.05 -22.99 35.70
CA PRO A 71 0.90 -22.81 37.13
C PRO A 71 2.25 -22.94 37.86
N PRO A 72 2.49 -22.21 38.97
CA PRO A 72 3.68 -22.37 39.79
C PRO A 72 3.91 -23.82 40.24
N GLY A 73 5.17 -24.23 40.36
CA GLY A 73 5.57 -25.61 40.68
C GLY A 73 5.46 -26.60 39.52
N THR A 74 5.28 -26.12 38.28
CA THR A 74 5.29 -26.99 37.09
C THR A 74 6.70 -27.48 36.79
N LEU A 75 6.83 -28.80 36.55
CA LEU A 75 8.10 -29.41 36.12
C LEU A 75 8.12 -29.55 34.60
N PHE A 76 9.23 -29.17 33.98
CA PHE A 76 9.39 -29.18 32.53
C PHE A 76 10.47 -30.16 32.09
N ARG A 77 10.18 -30.87 31.00
CA ARG A 77 11.18 -31.50 30.14
C ARG A 77 11.09 -30.85 28.78
N VAL A 78 12.12 -30.13 28.39
CA VAL A 78 12.16 -29.36 27.15
C VAL A 78 13.22 -29.96 26.23
N THR A 79 12.84 -30.23 24.99
CA THR A 79 13.67 -30.96 24.03
C THR A 79 13.72 -30.21 22.72
N TYR A 80 14.92 -29.90 22.24
CA TYR A 80 15.16 -29.38 20.91
C TYR A 80 15.37 -30.55 19.93
N GLN A 81 14.69 -30.50 18.79
CA GLN A 81 14.80 -31.52 17.75
C GLN A 81 14.96 -30.92 16.36
N LEU A 82 15.73 -31.61 15.54
CA LEU A 82 15.83 -31.39 14.10
C LEU A 82 15.22 -32.60 13.39
N GLU A 83 14.13 -32.40 12.66
CA GLU A 83 13.43 -33.48 11.95
C GLU A 83 13.45 -33.26 10.43
N ARG A 84 13.80 -34.29 9.68
CA ARG A 84 13.73 -34.28 8.21
C ARG A 84 12.28 -34.35 7.75
N ARG A 85 11.81 -33.43 6.89
CA ARG A 85 10.41 -33.36 6.41
C ARG A 85 9.88 -34.67 5.80
N TYR A 86 10.72 -35.39 5.05
CA TYR A 86 10.41 -36.70 4.48
C TYR A 86 11.67 -37.57 4.52
N PRO A 87 11.67 -38.77 5.12
CA PRO A 87 10.52 -39.53 5.62
C PRO A 87 10.14 -39.29 7.11
N ARG A 88 10.28 -38.07 7.66
CA ARG A 88 10.07 -37.77 9.10
C ARG A 88 11.03 -38.53 10.02
N ALA A 89 12.32 -38.37 9.77
CA ALA A 89 13.37 -38.91 10.63
C ALA A 89 13.91 -37.81 11.55
N VAL A 90 14.00 -38.09 12.85
CA VAL A 90 14.70 -37.22 13.81
C VAL A 90 16.20 -37.35 13.54
N LEU A 91 16.83 -36.25 13.14
CA LEU A 91 18.25 -36.18 12.81
C LEU A 91 19.09 -35.76 14.00
N HIS A 92 18.52 -34.95 14.90
CA HIS A 92 19.15 -34.50 16.12
C HIS A 92 18.08 -34.32 17.20
N ASP A 93 18.44 -34.64 18.44
CA ASP A 93 17.59 -34.61 19.61
C ASP A 93 18.44 -34.25 20.83
N GLU A 94 18.09 -33.18 21.53
CA GLU A 94 18.86 -32.66 22.66
C GLU A 94 17.91 -32.14 23.75
N GLU A 95 18.15 -32.53 25.00
CA GLU A 95 17.41 -32.01 26.15
C GLU A 95 17.98 -30.64 26.54
N MET A 96 17.11 -29.63 26.58
CA MET A 96 17.48 -28.27 26.95
C MET A 96 17.68 -28.17 28.46
N ASN A 97 18.59 -27.30 28.89
CA ASN A 97 18.92 -27.16 30.31
C ASN A 97 18.21 -25.97 30.96
N PRO A 98 17.72 -26.10 32.21
CA PRO A 98 17.20 -24.97 32.95
C PRO A 98 18.33 -24.02 33.34
N VAL A 99 18.07 -22.71 33.25
CA VAL A 99 18.94 -21.65 33.76
C VAL A 99 18.22 -20.85 34.85
N SER A 100 18.94 -19.97 35.56
CA SER A 100 18.44 -19.29 36.75
C SER A 100 17.83 -17.91 36.52
N SER A 101 17.85 -17.38 35.29
CA SER A 101 17.32 -16.06 34.98
C SER A 101 16.92 -15.89 33.52
N LEU A 102 16.04 -14.93 33.24
CA LEU A 102 15.65 -14.55 31.89
C LEU A 102 16.84 -14.04 31.05
N ALA A 103 17.76 -13.29 31.66
CA ALA A 103 18.96 -12.81 30.99
C ALA A 103 19.86 -13.94 30.48
N ALA A 104 19.91 -15.07 31.19
CA ALA A 104 20.64 -16.26 30.73
C ALA A 104 19.95 -16.96 29.54
N VAL A 105 18.62 -16.85 29.43
CA VAL A 105 17.89 -17.31 28.24
C VAL A 105 18.15 -16.40 27.05
N ASP A 106 18.14 -15.08 27.27
CA ASP A 106 18.37 -14.08 26.23
C ASP A 106 19.80 -14.15 25.65
N GLY A 107 20.80 -14.36 26.51
CA GLY A 107 22.21 -14.52 26.12
C GLY A 107 22.63 -15.94 25.71
N GLY A 108 21.71 -16.91 25.77
CA GLY A 108 21.98 -18.31 25.44
C GLY A 108 22.02 -18.60 23.94
N ASP A 109 22.25 -19.88 23.60
CA ASP A 109 22.26 -20.40 22.23
C ASP A 109 20.87 -20.83 21.72
N GLY A 110 19.81 -20.58 22.50
CA GLY A 110 18.45 -21.05 22.21
C GLY A 110 18.15 -22.47 22.71
N LYS A 111 19.09 -23.11 23.43
CA LYS A 111 18.95 -24.47 23.99
C LYS A 111 18.86 -24.50 25.52
N VAL A 112 18.45 -23.38 26.11
CA VAL A 112 18.19 -23.22 27.54
C VAL A 112 16.80 -22.64 27.79
N PHE A 113 16.27 -22.86 28.98
CA PHE A 113 14.97 -22.33 29.40
C PHE A 113 14.98 -21.83 30.84
N TYR A 114 14.08 -20.91 31.17
CA TYR A 114 13.92 -20.40 32.53
C TYR A 114 12.45 -20.40 32.91
N PHE A 115 12.10 -21.03 34.02
CA PHE A 115 10.75 -20.92 34.58
C PHE A 115 10.75 -19.91 35.73
N GLU A 116 10.00 -18.82 35.55
CA GLU A 116 9.84 -17.83 36.60
C GLU A 116 8.60 -18.14 37.46
N GLU A 117 8.82 -18.75 38.62
CA GLU A 117 7.76 -19.17 39.55
C GLU A 117 6.80 -18.04 39.95
N ASN A 118 7.29 -16.80 40.10
CA ASN A 118 6.48 -15.68 40.57
C ASN A 118 5.40 -15.25 39.57
N THR A 119 5.68 -15.36 38.27
CA THR A 119 4.75 -14.97 37.21
C THR A 119 4.11 -16.18 36.52
N GLY A 120 4.68 -17.37 36.70
CA GLY A 120 4.24 -18.60 36.05
C GLY A 120 4.65 -18.68 34.58
N LEU A 121 5.64 -17.89 34.13
CA LEU A 121 6.08 -17.89 32.73
C LEU A 121 7.30 -18.77 32.52
N LEU A 122 7.18 -19.73 31.59
CA LEU A 122 8.29 -20.49 31.04
C LEU A 122 8.89 -19.73 29.85
N PHE A 123 10.10 -19.20 30.02
CA PHE A 123 10.82 -18.47 29.01
C PHE A 123 11.75 -19.35 28.17
N LEU A 124 11.66 -19.14 26.86
CA LEU A 124 12.48 -19.77 25.83
C LEU A 124 12.92 -18.71 24.83
N ASN A 125 14.14 -18.81 24.31
CA ASN A 125 14.57 -18.06 23.14
C ASN A 125 14.46 -18.96 21.90
N VAL A 126 13.35 -18.85 21.17
CA VAL A 126 13.09 -19.69 19.99
C VAL A 126 13.88 -19.12 18.82
N ARG A 127 14.94 -19.83 18.42
CA ARG A 127 15.89 -19.37 17.42
C ARG A 127 16.00 -20.36 16.27
N GLY A 128 16.08 -19.83 15.04
CA GLY A 128 16.49 -20.60 13.87
C GLY A 128 18.01 -20.76 13.88
N ASN A 129 18.50 -22.00 13.83
CA ASN A 129 19.93 -22.30 13.81
C ASN A 129 20.47 -22.42 12.39
N TYR A 130 19.64 -22.79 11.43
CA TYR A 130 20.05 -23.05 10.05
C TYR A 130 19.34 -22.12 9.05
N ASN A 131 20.05 -21.77 7.96
CA ASN A 131 19.47 -20.98 6.88
C ASN A 131 18.53 -21.82 6.02
N ARG A 132 17.45 -21.19 5.56
CA ARG A 132 16.54 -21.79 4.58
C ARG A 132 17.08 -21.55 3.17
N ASP A 133 16.77 -22.47 2.27
CA ASP A 133 17.10 -22.34 0.85
C ASP A 133 15.86 -21.83 0.10
N GLY A 134 15.99 -20.67 -0.55
CA GLY A 134 14.91 -20.05 -1.31
C GLY A 134 13.64 -19.81 -0.49
N TYR A 135 12.54 -20.44 -0.89
CA TYR A 135 11.20 -20.27 -0.31
C TYR A 135 10.77 -21.44 0.58
N ASP A 136 11.68 -22.34 0.94
CA ASP A 136 11.33 -23.48 1.79
C ASP A 136 10.98 -23.04 3.22
N TYR A 137 10.05 -23.76 3.85
CA TYR A 137 9.60 -23.52 5.23
C TYR A 137 10.67 -23.83 6.29
N CYS A 138 11.58 -24.75 5.97
CA CYS A 138 12.63 -25.26 6.85
C CYS A 138 13.97 -25.29 6.11
N SER A 139 15.07 -25.40 6.84
CA SER A 139 16.40 -25.59 6.25
C SER A 139 16.57 -26.97 5.59
N HIS A 140 17.58 -27.11 4.71
CA HIS A 140 17.98 -28.42 4.18
C HIS A 140 18.51 -29.37 5.27
N MET A 141 18.94 -28.85 6.42
CA MET A 141 19.34 -29.64 7.58
C MET A 141 18.13 -30.30 8.26
N GLY A 142 16.93 -29.75 8.10
CA GLY A 142 15.69 -30.24 8.69
C GLY A 142 14.81 -29.11 9.25
N CYS A 143 13.63 -29.49 9.72
CA CYS A 143 12.72 -28.62 10.46
C CYS A 143 13.07 -28.67 11.95
N GLU A 144 13.44 -27.53 12.50
CA GLU A 144 13.68 -27.34 13.92
C GLU A 144 12.35 -27.34 14.68
N ARG A 145 12.33 -27.88 15.91
CA ARG A 145 11.19 -27.82 16.83
C ARG A 145 11.64 -27.90 18.27
N ILE A 146 10.88 -27.25 19.16
CA ILE A 146 11.05 -27.33 20.61
C ILE A 146 9.82 -28.02 21.18
N ILE A 147 10.01 -29.16 21.83
CA ILE A 147 8.96 -29.95 22.47
C ILE A 147 9.02 -29.68 23.97
N ILE A 148 7.92 -29.20 24.52
CA ILE A 148 7.77 -28.85 25.93
C ILE A 148 6.80 -29.86 26.53
N SER A 149 7.30 -30.72 27.41
CA SER A 149 6.48 -31.60 28.24
C SER A 149 6.39 -31.00 29.64
N ALA A 150 5.17 -30.77 30.11
CA ALA A 150 4.88 -30.12 31.39
C ALA A 150 4.11 -31.06 32.32
N THR A 151 4.64 -31.25 33.53
CA THR A 151 3.97 -31.98 34.61
C THR A 151 3.44 -30.97 35.61
N MET A 152 2.12 -30.80 35.63
CA MET A 152 1.41 -29.82 36.45
C MET A 152 0.47 -30.53 37.42
N THR A 153 0.32 -29.99 38.63
CA THR A 153 -0.63 -30.47 39.64
C THR A 153 -1.97 -29.72 39.62
N SER A 154 -1.99 -28.48 39.12
CA SER A 154 -3.17 -27.63 39.04
C SER A 154 -3.93 -27.81 37.71
N ASP A 155 -5.26 -27.79 37.80
CA ASP A 155 -6.19 -27.74 36.66
C ASP A 155 -6.78 -26.33 36.43
N ALA A 156 -6.30 -25.32 37.17
CA ALA A 156 -6.77 -23.95 37.02
C ALA A 156 -6.46 -23.36 35.63
N VAL A 157 -7.22 -22.34 35.25
CA VAL A 157 -6.94 -21.55 34.04
C VAL A 157 -5.53 -20.96 34.16
N SER A 158 -4.70 -21.24 33.16
CA SER A 158 -3.31 -20.79 33.12
C SER A 158 -3.25 -19.47 32.36
N ASP A 159 -3.69 -18.42 33.05
CA ASP A 159 -3.62 -17.03 32.59
C ASP A 159 -2.75 -16.18 33.53
N CYS A 160 -1.55 -15.87 33.05
CA CYS A 160 -0.54 -15.12 33.78
C CYS A 160 -0.56 -13.61 33.49
N THR A 161 -1.52 -13.08 32.71
CA THR A 161 -1.43 -11.69 32.20
C THR A 161 -1.30 -10.66 33.32
N ALA A 162 -2.09 -10.81 34.39
CA ALA A 162 -2.05 -9.89 35.53
C ALA A 162 -0.75 -9.97 36.35
N ALA A 163 -0.06 -11.10 36.35
CA ALA A 163 1.24 -11.25 37.01
C ALA A 163 2.41 -10.81 36.09
N ALA A 164 2.24 -10.99 34.78
CA ALA A 164 3.24 -10.68 33.76
C ALA A 164 3.38 -9.18 33.49
N TYR A 165 2.28 -8.42 33.48
CA TYR A 165 2.28 -7.00 33.16
C TYR A 165 1.89 -6.14 34.38
N PRO A 166 2.61 -5.03 34.64
CA PRO A 166 3.52 -4.35 33.72
C PRO A 166 4.96 -4.85 33.73
N LYS A 167 5.32 -5.87 34.53
CA LYS A 167 6.69 -6.33 34.74
C LYS A 167 7.49 -6.60 33.45
N TYR A 168 6.86 -7.24 32.46
CA TYR A 168 7.49 -7.56 31.17
C TYR A 168 7.14 -6.59 30.04
N SER A 169 6.49 -5.46 30.36
CA SER A 169 6.21 -4.45 29.33
C SER A 169 7.51 -3.88 28.80
N LEU A 170 7.62 -3.81 27.47
CA LEU A 170 8.73 -3.18 26.78
C LEU A 170 8.26 -1.92 26.06
N THR A 171 9.18 -0.99 25.83
CA THR A 171 8.90 0.15 24.94
C THR A 171 8.92 -0.35 23.50
N PRO A 172 7.91 -0.01 22.67
CA PRO A 172 7.95 -0.31 21.24
C PRO A 172 9.24 0.18 20.60
N THR A 173 9.99 -0.75 20.02
CA THR A 173 11.26 -0.48 19.35
C THR A 173 11.07 -0.78 17.86
N GLU A 174 11.35 0.17 16.98
CA GLU A 174 11.44 -0.12 15.55
C GLU A 174 12.79 -0.78 15.28
N THR A 175 12.80 -2.06 14.88
CA THR A 175 14.05 -2.76 14.49
C THR A 175 14.55 -2.26 13.13
N VAL A 176 13.65 -1.74 12.31
CA VAL A 176 13.95 -1.03 11.07
C VAL A 176 13.35 0.35 11.21
N PRO A 177 14.15 1.43 11.27
CA PRO A 177 13.59 2.76 11.28
C PRO A 177 12.73 2.94 10.04
N MET A 178 11.51 3.44 10.21
CA MET A 178 10.72 3.89 9.06
C MET A 178 11.61 4.68 8.10
N PRO A 179 11.69 4.28 6.81
CA PRO A 179 12.51 4.99 5.86
C PRO A 179 12.05 6.45 5.84
N SER A 180 12.98 7.35 6.14
CA SER A 180 12.70 8.77 6.05
C SER A 180 12.27 9.11 4.62
N PHE A 181 11.36 10.06 4.46
CA PHE A 181 10.98 10.58 3.15
C PHE A 181 12.20 10.93 2.29
N LEU A 182 13.25 11.47 2.92
CA LEU A 182 14.53 11.79 2.29
C LEU A 182 15.29 10.56 1.77
N SER A 183 15.24 9.42 2.48
CA SER A 183 15.87 8.18 2.00
C SER A 183 15.11 7.55 0.84
N ILE A 184 13.79 7.71 0.77
CA ILE A 184 12.96 7.20 -0.34
C ILE A 184 13.23 7.99 -1.63
N ILE A 185 13.36 9.32 -1.53
CA ILE A 185 13.68 10.18 -2.67
C ILE A 185 15.03 9.81 -3.31
N ASN A 186 16.02 9.44 -2.49
CA ASN A 186 17.38 9.19 -2.95
C ASN A 186 17.58 7.80 -3.59
N ASP A 187 16.63 6.87 -3.43
CA ASP A 187 16.76 5.49 -3.94
C ASP A 187 16.07 5.28 -5.32
N CYS A 188 15.45 6.32 -5.87
CA CYS A 188 14.78 6.29 -7.17
C CYS A 188 15.70 6.55 -8.38
N THR A 189 17.02 6.38 -8.25
CA THR A 189 18.02 6.73 -9.30
C THR A 189 17.96 5.88 -10.59
N GLY A 190 16.96 5.00 -10.73
CA GLY A 190 16.76 4.19 -11.95
C GLY A 190 15.30 3.86 -12.30
N CYS A 191 14.30 4.36 -11.58
CA CYS A 191 12.90 4.00 -11.84
C CYS A 191 12.20 4.88 -12.89
N GLY A 192 12.86 5.92 -13.40
CA GLY A 192 12.33 6.81 -14.44
C GLY A 192 11.19 7.72 -14.00
N ALA A 193 10.76 7.66 -12.75
CA ALA A 193 9.77 8.56 -12.17
C ALA A 193 10.48 9.83 -11.63
N PRO A 194 10.09 11.04 -12.05
CA PRO A 194 10.70 12.28 -11.57
C PRO A 194 10.35 12.58 -10.10
N GLU A 195 9.27 11.98 -9.59
CA GLU A 195 8.78 12.12 -8.22
C GLU A 195 8.22 10.77 -7.71
N PRO A 196 8.23 10.50 -6.40
CA PRO A 196 7.66 9.28 -5.83
C PRO A 196 6.17 9.18 -6.14
N ILE A 197 5.74 8.04 -6.69
CA ILE A 197 4.32 7.73 -6.90
C ILE A 197 3.73 7.39 -5.53
N VAL A 198 3.10 8.38 -4.89
CA VAL A 198 2.29 8.17 -3.69
C VAL A 198 0.92 7.68 -4.17
N SER A 199 0.63 6.38 -4.04
CA SER A 199 -0.74 5.90 -4.15
C SER A 199 -1.42 6.10 -2.80
N ASP A 200 -2.27 7.11 -2.71
CA ASP A 200 -3.27 7.24 -1.65
C ASP A 200 -4.57 6.61 -2.18
N ASP A 201 -5.13 5.66 -1.42
CA ASP A 201 -6.41 5.02 -1.76
C ASP A 201 -7.58 6.04 -1.71
N ASP A 202 -7.38 7.20 -1.09
CA ASP A 202 -8.34 8.29 -1.05
C ASP A 202 -8.23 9.24 -2.27
N PHE A 203 -7.22 9.10 -3.15
CA PHE A 203 -7.14 9.92 -4.36
C PHE A 203 -8.27 9.58 -5.33
N LYS A 204 -9.20 10.52 -5.50
CA LYS A 204 -10.21 10.46 -6.55
C LYS A 204 -9.61 11.00 -7.84
N TYR A 205 -9.90 10.31 -8.94
CA TYR A 205 -9.48 10.72 -10.28
C TYR A 205 -10.70 11.04 -11.12
N LEU A 206 -10.54 12.05 -11.96
CA LEU A 206 -11.43 12.41 -13.03
C LEU A 206 -10.94 11.75 -14.33
N GLU A 207 -11.77 10.91 -14.95
CA GLU A 207 -11.49 10.35 -16.26
C GLU A 207 -11.94 11.33 -17.35
N VAL A 208 -11.01 11.74 -18.21
CA VAL A 208 -11.26 12.75 -19.24
C VAL A 208 -10.94 12.18 -20.61
N THR A 209 -11.91 12.29 -21.52
CA THR A 209 -11.73 12.01 -22.95
C THR A 209 -12.03 13.25 -23.77
N ILE A 210 -11.09 13.65 -24.63
CA ILE A 210 -11.27 14.74 -25.59
C ILE A 210 -10.98 14.22 -26.99
N LEU A 211 -11.90 14.47 -27.91
CA LEU A 211 -11.73 14.25 -29.35
C LEU A 211 -11.92 15.57 -30.09
N SER A 212 -11.03 15.87 -31.03
CA SER A 212 -11.12 16.99 -31.95
C SER A 212 -11.18 16.49 -33.38
N ALA A 213 -12.29 16.78 -34.06
CA ALA A 213 -12.51 16.50 -35.46
C ALA A 213 -12.48 17.82 -36.28
N GLY A 214 -11.56 17.88 -37.23
CA GLY A 214 -11.45 18.93 -38.22
C GLY A 214 -12.45 18.69 -39.35
N LYS A 215 -12.38 19.52 -40.39
CA LYS A 215 -13.28 19.36 -41.54
C LYS A 215 -13.17 17.95 -42.16
N GLU A 216 -11.96 17.48 -42.40
CA GLU A 216 -11.72 16.18 -43.07
C GLU A 216 -12.17 15.01 -42.19
N GLU A 217 -11.90 15.06 -40.87
CA GLU A 217 -12.34 14.03 -39.94
C GLU A 217 -13.87 13.99 -39.83
N LEU A 218 -14.54 15.15 -39.87
CA LEU A 218 -16.00 15.23 -39.89
C LEU A 218 -16.60 14.61 -41.14
N ASP A 219 -15.98 14.82 -42.31
CA ASP A 219 -16.37 14.22 -43.60
C ASP A 219 -16.23 12.68 -43.57
N LEU A 220 -15.26 12.16 -42.81
CA LEU A 220 -15.07 10.73 -42.54
C LEU A 220 -16.00 10.16 -41.45
N GLY A 221 -16.86 10.99 -40.86
CA GLY A 221 -17.84 10.57 -39.86
C GLY A 221 -17.35 10.65 -38.41
N HIS A 222 -16.13 11.11 -38.14
CA HIS A 222 -15.69 11.41 -36.78
C HIS A 222 -16.44 12.60 -36.21
N ARG A 223 -16.48 12.74 -34.88
CA ARG A 223 -17.11 13.87 -34.18
C ARG A 223 -16.21 14.32 -33.05
N SER A 224 -16.21 15.62 -32.78
CA SER A 224 -15.57 16.17 -31.59
C SER A 224 -16.39 15.79 -30.34
N LEU A 225 -15.69 15.51 -29.25
CA LEU A 225 -16.26 15.05 -27.99
C LEU A 225 -15.44 15.64 -26.83
N ILE A 226 -16.12 16.03 -25.77
CA ILE A 226 -15.54 16.18 -24.44
C ILE A 226 -16.41 15.31 -23.51
N GLU A 227 -15.76 14.42 -22.78
CA GLU A 227 -16.38 13.52 -21.82
C GLU A 227 -15.60 13.56 -20.51
N VAL A 228 -16.33 13.63 -19.41
CA VAL A 228 -15.80 13.62 -18.04
C VAL A 228 -16.54 12.55 -17.25
N ASP A 229 -15.81 11.57 -16.71
CA ASP A 229 -16.34 10.38 -16.00
C ASP A 229 -17.46 9.65 -16.77
N GLY A 230 -17.30 9.51 -18.09
CA GLY A 230 -18.31 8.87 -18.94
C GLY A 230 -19.50 9.77 -19.31
N ILE A 231 -19.55 11.01 -18.82
CA ILE A 231 -20.60 11.98 -19.13
C ILE A 231 -20.13 12.88 -20.27
N GLY A 232 -20.69 12.67 -21.46
CA GLY A 232 -20.45 13.52 -22.64
C GLY A 232 -21.18 14.85 -22.53
N PHE A 233 -20.49 15.93 -22.88
CA PHE A 233 -21.08 17.28 -22.97
C PHE A 233 -21.75 17.50 -24.34
N ASN A 234 -22.61 18.52 -24.43
CA ASN A 234 -23.40 18.75 -25.64
C ASN A 234 -22.51 19.20 -26.79
N TYR A 235 -22.71 18.58 -27.96
CA TYR A 235 -21.95 18.90 -29.16
C TYR A 235 -22.03 20.41 -29.49
N GLY A 236 -20.93 21.13 -29.27
CA GLY A 236 -20.81 22.54 -29.62
C GLY A 236 -20.70 22.77 -31.14
N PRO A 237 -21.11 23.93 -31.67
CA PRO A 237 -20.90 24.29 -33.06
C PRO A 237 -19.41 24.51 -33.39
N ARG A 238 -19.10 24.85 -34.65
CA ARG A 238 -17.74 25.18 -35.13
C ARG A 238 -17.01 26.14 -34.18
N GLY A 239 -15.71 25.89 -33.97
CA GLY A 239 -14.83 26.77 -33.18
C GLY A 239 -14.14 26.05 -32.03
N PHE A 240 -13.66 26.81 -31.05
CA PHE A 240 -13.17 26.27 -29.78
C PHE A 240 -14.34 25.97 -28.86
N TRP A 241 -14.45 24.72 -28.44
CA TRP A 241 -15.37 24.27 -27.41
C TRP A 241 -14.60 24.03 -26.13
N ILE A 242 -15.04 24.68 -25.05
CA ILE A 242 -14.36 24.72 -23.75
C ILE A 242 -15.31 24.23 -22.67
N VAL A 243 -14.87 23.25 -21.89
CA VAL A 243 -15.54 22.81 -20.66
C VAL A 243 -14.59 23.07 -19.48
N VAL A 244 -15.10 23.71 -18.43
CA VAL A 244 -14.34 24.02 -17.22
C VAL A 244 -14.82 23.12 -16.10
N VAL A 245 -13.89 22.45 -15.42
CA VAL A 245 -14.18 21.52 -14.32
C VAL A 245 -13.49 21.98 -13.04
N ASP A 246 -14.24 22.02 -11.95
CA ASP A 246 -13.71 22.36 -10.62
C ASP A 246 -12.82 21.21 -10.09
N THR A 247 -11.59 21.52 -9.68
CA THR A 247 -10.61 20.48 -9.31
C THR A 247 -10.87 19.82 -7.96
N MET A 248 -11.74 20.40 -7.12
CA MET A 248 -12.07 19.86 -5.81
C MET A 248 -13.23 18.86 -5.91
N THR A 249 -14.25 19.21 -6.70
CA THR A 249 -15.50 18.46 -6.77
C THR A 249 -15.62 17.59 -8.02
N GLY A 250 -14.85 17.87 -9.06
CA GLY A 250 -15.00 17.24 -10.39
C GLY A 250 -16.23 17.75 -11.16
N ALA A 251 -16.95 18.75 -10.65
CA ALA A 251 -18.15 19.27 -11.30
C ALA A 251 -17.80 20.22 -12.45
N ALA A 252 -18.46 20.06 -13.60
CA ALA A 252 -18.38 21.03 -14.68
C ALA A 252 -19.10 22.33 -14.29
N THR A 253 -18.38 23.44 -14.39
CA THR A 253 -18.87 24.77 -13.99
C THR A 253 -19.25 25.62 -15.19
N HIS A 254 -18.61 25.42 -16.34
CA HIS A 254 -18.87 26.17 -17.56
C HIS A 254 -18.76 25.28 -18.79
N GLU A 255 -19.59 25.55 -19.79
CA GLU A 255 -19.56 24.96 -21.12
C GLU A 255 -19.80 26.08 -22.14
N VAL A 256 -18.79 26.42 -22.94
CA VAL A 256 -18.83 27.59 -23.84
C VAL A 256 -18.21 27.24 -25.20
N THR A 257 -18.70 27.86 -26.27
CA THR A 257 -18.11 27.74 -27.61
C THR A 257 -17.80 29.11 -28.21
N PHE A 258 -16.61 29.25 -28.79
CA PHE A 258 -16.12 30.46 -29.46
C PHE A 258 -15.78 30.15 -30.92
N ASN A 259 -16.51 30.75 -31.87
CA ASN A 259 -16.32 30.54 -33.31
C ASN A 259 -15.39 31.62 -33.90
N THR A 260 -14.14 31.59 -33.47
CA THR A 260 -13.03 32.43 -33.95
C THR A 260 -12.74 32.31 -35.45
N ASN A 261 -13.42 31.43 -36.17
CA ASN A 261 -13.32 31.34 -37.63
C ASN A 261 -14.28 32.28 -38.37
N TRP A 262 -15.45 32.56 -37.80
CA TRP A 262 -16.51 33.36 -38.41
C TRP A 262 -16.84 34.64 -37.66
N VAL A 263 -16.61 34.65 -36.35
CA VAL A 263 -16.89 35.79 -35.47
C VAL A 263 -15.54 36.32 -34.98
N PRO A 264 -15.02 37.42 -35.57
CA PRO A 264 -13.74 37.99 -35.15
C PRO A 264 -13.71 38.38 -33.66
N GLU A 265 -14.85 38.82 -33.11
CA GLU A 265 -15.01 39.23 -31.72
C GLU A 265 -14.78 38.06 -30.74
N ASP A 266 -14.99 36.82 -31.18
CA ASP A 266 -14.81 35.63 -30.36
C ASP A 266 -13.34 35.39 -29.97
N ASP A 267 -12.37 35.96 -30.71
CA ASP A 267 -10.94 35.88 -30.35
C ASP A 267 -10.67 36.57 -29.01
N ALA A 268 -11.10 37.84 -28.90
CA ALA A 268 -10.97 38.62 -27.67
C ALA A 268 -11.90 38.09 -26.57
N ALA A 269 -13.11 37.64 -26.92
CA ALA A 269 -14.06 37.08 -25.95
C ALA A 269 -13.50 35.81 -25.29
N MET A 270 -12.93 34.88 -26.07
CA MET A 270 -12.30 33.67 -25.54
C MET A 270 -11.09 34.00 -24.66
N ALA A 271 -10.25 34.95 -25.08
CA ALA A 271 -9.11 35.39 -24.29
C ALA A 271 -9.54 35.97 -22.93
N ASN A 272 -10.58 36.80 -22.93
CA ASN A 272 -11.15 37.36 -21.70
C ASN A 272 -11.78 36.29 -20.81
N PHE A 273 -12.49 35.32 -21.40
CA PHE A 273 -13.06 34.20 -20.67
C PHE A 273 -11.98 33.41 -19.92
N ILE A 274 -10.91 33.01 -20.62
CA ILE A 274 -9.77 32.28 -20.03
C ILE A 274 -9.11 33.09 -18.90
N ARG A 275 -8.97 34.41 -19.08
CA ARG A 275 -8.26 35.27 -18.12
C ARG A 275 -9.08 35.58 -16.89
N ASN A 276 -10.35 35.92 -17.07
CA ASN A 276 -11.16 36.61 -16.06
C ASN A 276 -12.32 35.76 -15.52
N ASP A 277 -12.90 34.90 -16.36
CA ASP A 277 -14.15 34.21 -16.01
C ASP A 277 -13.90 32.79 -15.48
N ILE A 278 -12.81 32.14 -15.90
CA ILE A 278 -12.39 30.84 -15.37
C ILE A 278 -11.83 31.01 -13.94
N PRO A 279 -12.42 30.37 -12.91
CA PRO A 279 -11.90 30.41 -11.55
C PRO A 279 -10.49 29.82 -11.44
N GLN A 280 -9.71 30.29 -10.46
CA GLN A 280 -8.45 29.64 -10.09
C GLN A 280 -8.70 28.21 -9.61
N ASN A 281 -7.72 27.34 -9.79
CA ASN A 281 -7.80 25.90 -9.54
C ASN A 281 -8.91 25.22 -10.34
N SER A 282 -8.94 25.47 -11.66
CA SER A 282 -9.89 24.81 -12.57
C SER A 282 -9.16 24.04 -13.66
N ILE A 283 -9.67 22.85 -13.99
CA ILE A 283 -9.28 22.09 -15.19
C ILE A 283 -10.02 22.72 -16.38
N VAL A 284 -9.31 22.94 -17.49
CA VAL A 284 -9.86 23.55 -18.71
C VAL A 284 -9.72 22.59 -19.88
N LEU A 285 -10.81 22.00 -20.32
CA LEU A 285 -10.85 21.06 -21.42
C LEU A 285 -11.19 21.80 -22.71
N ILE A 286 -10.37 21.68 -23.74
CA ILE A 286 -10.53 22.41 -25.00
C ILE A 286 -10.49 21.42 -26.15
N THR A 287 -11.48 21.50 -27.04
CA THR A 287 -11.42 20.89 -28.37
C THR A 287 -11.77 21.91 -29.43
N ALA A 288 -11.01 21.94 -30.52
CA ALA A 288 -11.31 22.77 -31.66
C ALA A 288 -12.05 21.95 -32.72
N GLN A 289 -13.12 22.51 -33.28
CA GLN A 289 -14.00 21.80 -34.20
C GLN A 289 -14.01 22.44 -35.59
N PHE A 290 -13.99 21.58 -36.61
CA PHE A 290 -14.05 21.95 -38.04
C PHE A 290 -12.93 22.90 -38.46
N SER A 291 -13.12 24.21 -38.31
CA SER A 291 -12.13 25.24 -38.61
C SER A 291 -12.29 26.37 -37.59
N TRP A 292 -11.18 26.78 -36.97
CA TRP A 292 -11.17 27.69 -35.82
C TRP A 292 -10.15 28.81 -35.97
N SER A 293 -9.25 28.75 -36.95
CA SER A 293 -8.02 29.54 -36.93
C SER A 293 -8.08 30.93 -37.56
N ARG A 294 -9.10 31.26 -38.36
CA ARG A 294 -9.10 32.46 -39.22
C ARG A 294 -8.83 33.78 -38.48
N HIS A 295 -9.43 33.95 -37.30
CA HIS A 295 -9.25 35.14 -36.45
C HIS A 295 -8.59 34.82 -35.11
N ALA A 296 -8.19 33.57 -34.85
CA ALA A 296 -7.57 33.15 -33.60
C ALA A 296 -6.16 33.75 -33.46
N ARG A 297 -5.99 34.69 -32.53
CA ARG A 297 -4.71 35.37 -32.25
C ARG A 297 -4.55 35.58 -30.76
N GLU A 298 -5.41 36.39 -30.15
CA GLU A 298 -5.34 36.70 -28.73
C GLU A 298 -5.72 35.49 -27.88
N CYS A 299 -6.69 34.70 -28.32
CA CYS A 299 -7.11 33.49 -27.63
C CYS A 299 -5.96 32.47 -27.53
N LEU A 300 -5.12 32.36 -28.57
CA LEU A 300 -3.95 31.47 -28.57
C LEU A 300 -2.88 31.90 -27.57
N ILE A 301 -2.75 33.21 -27.33
CA ILE A 301 -1.86 33.74 -26.28
C ILE A 301 -2.45 33.39 -24.91
N ALA A 302 -3.74 33.62 -24.70
CA ALA A 302 -4.41 33.29 -23.44
C ALA A 302 -4.36 31.79 -23.13
N MET A 303 -4.41 30.91 -24.13
CA MET A 303 -4.27 29.46 -23.94
C MET A 303 -2.91 29.08 -23.35
N LYS A 304 -1.84 29.85 -23.62
CA LYS A 304 -0.52 29.60 -22.99
C LYS A 304 -0.56 29.85 -21.48
N GLU A 305 -1.43 30.76 -21.03
CA GLU A 305 -1.65 31.05 -19.60
C GLU A 305 -2.36 29.91 -18.86
N ILE A 306 -2.87 28.91 -19.59
CA ILE A 306 -3.44 27.66 -19.04
C ILE A 306 -2.72 26.39 -19.54
N GLY A 307 -1.54 26.56 -20.14
CA GLY A 307 -0.58 25.46 -20.36
C GLY A 307 -0.35 25.07 -21.81
N ALA A 308 -0.93 25.79 -22.78
CA ALA A 308 -0.69 25.51 -24.19
C ALA A 308 0.78 25.82 -24.54
N GLN A 309 1.37 24.94 -25.35
CA GLN A 309 2.74 25.04 -25.84
C GLN A 309 2.76 25.32 -27.33
N ASP A 310 3.76 26.09 -27.77
CA ASP A 310 4.01 26.27 -29.20
C ASP A 310 4.58 24.98 -29.82
N PRO A 311 4.24 24.66 -31.08
CA PRO A 311 3.32 25.39 -31.94
C PRO A 311 1.85 24.97 -31.75
N VAL A 312 0.96 25.95 -31.66
CA VAL A 312 -0.49 25.73 -31.88
C VAL A 312 -0.77 25.96 -33.38
N ARG A 313 -0.83 24.87 -34.15
CA ARG A 313 -1.06 24.89 -35.60
C ARG A 313 -2.47 25.34 -35.90
N ALA A 314 -2.58 26.52 -36.49
CA ALA A 314 -3.83 27.18 -36.85
C ALA A 314 -4.15 27.02 -38.34
N GLY A 315 -3.93 25.84 -38.94
CA GLY A 315 -4.28 25.55 -40.33
C GLY A 315 -5.79 25.36 -40.53
N PHE A 316 -6.27 25.48 -41.78
CA PHE A 316 -7.65 25.14 -42.10
C PHE A 316 -7.84 23.62 -41.99
N GLY A 317 -8.73 23.18 -41.10
CA GLY A 317 -9.00 21.76 -40.86
C GLY A 317 -8.07 21.10 -39.83
N ASP A 318 -7.07 21.81 -39.30
CA ASP A 318 -6.20 21.29 -38.24
C ASP A 318 -7.02 20.98 -36.97
N THR A 319 -6.68 19.88 -36.31
CA THR A 319 -7.33 19.42 -35.08
C THR A 319 -6.52 19.83 -33.86
N PHE A 320 -7.21 20.17 -32.79
CA PHE A 320 -6.61 20.59 -31.52
C PHE A 320 -7.46 20.11 -30.35
N ALA A 321 -6.84 19.34 -29.46
CA ALA A 321 -7.40 18.91 -28.18
C ALA A 321 -6.42 19.28 -27.06
N MET A 322 -6.92 19.74 -25.91
CA MET A 322 -6.08 20.13 -24.78
C MET A 322 -6.79 19.93 -23.45
N VAL A 323 -6.02 19.45 -22.48
CA VAL A 323 -6.31 19.52 -21.05
C VAL A 323 -5.39 20.58 -20.45
N GLY A 324 -5.96 21.70 -20.07
CA GLY A 324 -5.27 22.83 -19.44
C GLY A 324 -5.62 22.98 -17.96
N PHE A 325 -4.93 23.92 -17.30
CA PHE A 325 -5.17 24.25 -15.90
C PHE A 325 -5.07 25.75 -15.67
N LYS A 326 -6.09 26.32 -15.02
CA LYS A 326 -6.08 27.69 -14.51
C LYS A 326 -5.61 27.65 -13.05
N GLY A 327 -4.38 28.08 -12.80
CA GLY A 327 -3.81 28.08 -11.44
C GLY A 327 -2.49 28.84 -11.35
N THR A 328 -1.84 28.74 -10.19
CA THR A 328 -0.54 29.38 -9.91
C THR A 328 0.66 28.45 -10.13
N TYR A 329 0.41 27.26 -10.66
CA TYR A 329 1.43 26.23 -10.92
C TYR A 329 1.04 25.40 -12.14
N TRP A 330 1.95 24.55 -12.60
CA TRP A 330 1.79 23.72 -13.79
C TRP A 330 1.74 22.24 -13.44
N PRO A 331 0.53 21.64 -13.32
CA PRO A 331 0.40 20.21 -13.15
C PRO A 331 1.00 19.40 -14.29
N THR A 332 1.53 18.22 -13.98
CA THR A 332 2.15 17.30 -14.95
C THR A 332 1.16 16.67 -15.92
N TRP A 333 -0.13 16.69 -15.60
CA TRP A 333 -1.20 16.12 -16.43
C TRP A 333 -1.75 17.08 -17.50
N ILE A 334 -1.21 18.30 -17.62
CA ILE A 334 -1.50 19.19 -18.76
C ILE A 334 -1.02 18.52 -20.03
N GLN A 335 -1.91 18.45 -21.02
CA GLN A 335 -1.65 17.76 -22.28
C GLN A 335 -2.26 18.55 -23.43
N GLN A 336 -1.61 18.53 -24.58
CA GLN A 336 -2.18 19.02 -25.83
C GLN A 336 -1.83 18.08 -26.97
N VAL A 337 -2.75 17.94 -27.91
CA VAL A 337 -2.54 17.23 -29.17
C VAL A 337 -3.02 18.12 -30.28
N ASN A 338 -2.13 18.42 -31.22
CA ASN A 338 -2.42 19.27 -32.37
C ASN A 338 -1.93 18.58 -33.64
N LEU A 339 -2.86 18.19 -34.50
CA LEU A 339 -2.55 17.45 -35.73
C LEU A 339 -2.97 18.26 -36.96
N PRO A 340 -2.22 18.12 -38.08
CA PRO A 340 -2.64 18.68 -39.36
C PRO A 340 -3.99 18.12 -39.84
N SER A 341 -4.69 18.88 -40.68
CA SER A 341 -5.88 18.41 -41.41
C SER A 341 -5.64 17.04 -42.06
N GLY A 342 -6.57 16.10 -41.86
CA GLY A 342 -6.54 14.76 -42.44
C GLY A 342 -5.68 13.75 -41.68
N GLN A 343 -5.01 14.17 -40.60
CA GLN A 343 -4.22 13.29 -39.72
C GLN A 343 -4.88 13.07 -38.36
N GLY A 344 -6.07 13.64 -38.14
CA GLY A 344 -6.83 13.48 -36.92
C GLY A 344 -7.72 12.24 -36.90
N PRO A 345 -8.66 12.15 -35.93
CA PRO A 345 -8.95 13.17 -34.92
C PRO A 345 -7.84 13.27 -33.87
N ALA A 346 -7.54 14.48 -33.37
CA ALA A 346 -6.68 14.65 -32.21
C ALA A 346 -7.41 14.14 -30.95
N GLN A 347 -6.73 13.32 -30.14
CA GLN A 347 -7.36 12.62 -29.01
C GLN A 347 -6.51 12.75 -27.74
N ILE A 348 -7.18 12.95 -26.62
CA ILE A 348 -6.60 12.86 -25.28
C ILE A 348 -7.47 11.94 -24.44
N TYR A 349 -6.85 10.96 -23.78
CA TYR A 349 -7.45 10.17 -22.72
C TYR A 349 -6.53 10.26 -21.51
N THR A 350 -7.02 10.80 -20.40
CA THR A 350 -6.19 11.02 -19.20
C THR A 350 -6.99 10.89 -17.91
N LYS A 351 -6.28 10.62 -16.82
CA LYS A 351 -6.81 10.61 -15.46
C LYS A 351 -6.22 11.77 -14.69
N ILE A 352 -7.07 12.66 -14.18
CA ILE A 352 -6.64 13.87 -13.47
C ILE A 352 -6.97 13.69 -11.98
N PRO A 353 -5.99 13.77 -11.06
CA PRO A 353 -6.27 13.70 -9.63
C PRO A 353 -7.09 14.93 -9.20
N LEU A 354 -8.17 14.69 -8.44
CA LEU A 354 -8.90 15.74 -7.76
C LEU A 354 -8.11 16.18 -6.52
N MET A 355 -8.29 17.44 -6.14
CA MET A 355 -7.54 18.10 -5.06
C MET A 355 -8.34 18.18 -3.73
N GLY A 356 -9.50 17.51 -3.67
CA GLY A 356 -10.46 17.61 -2.57
C GLY A 356 -10.57 16.39 -1.67
#